data_AF-A0A0N4XS92-F1
#
_entry.id   AF-A0A0N4XS92-F1
#
_cell.length_a   1.000
_cell.length_b   1.000
_cell.length_c   1.000
_cell.angle_alpha   90.00
_cell.angle_beta   90.00
_cell.angle_gamma   90.00
#
_symmetry.space_group_name_H-M   'P 1'
#
loop_
_entity.id
_entity.type
_entity.pdbx_description
1 polymer ?
#
loop_
_entity_poly.entity_id
_entity_poly.type
_entity_poly.pdbx_seq_one_letter_code
_entity_poly.pdbx_strand_id
1 'polypeptide(L)'
;LSNVSHLQVTANGGKIAKLKVADDFKLLDPCKVEDQVVYGTMCGSSVCNDALGEECIAGKLCGCPKGQKRKDAQSPCRVVESFNLPLYVIRDGGKSIKYTPSLANPQDDTHKDLVDRFEVGIAQSYNNTPLKNGFVTVEVNDIEEPSNRNAATLPEFYTEGHVEPHLQVVELEQKYFQRSSET
;
A
#
# COMPACT_ATOMS: atom_id res chain seq x y z
N LEU A 1 36.39 -31.03 -33.50
CA LEU A 1 37.08 -32.15 -32.84
C LEU A 1 36.84 -32.01 -31.35
N SER A 2 35.77 -32.60 -30.84
CA SER A 2 35.34 -32.48 -29.44
C SER A 2 36.16 -33.44 -28.58
N ASN A 3 36.88 -32.90 -27.59
CA ASN A 3 37.66 -33.69 -26.64
C ASN A 3 36.73 -34.17 -25.52
N VAL A 4 36.40 -35.46 -25.51
CA VAL A 4 35.62 -36.10 -24.44
C VAL A 4 36.61 -36.73 -23.46
N SER A 5 36.76 -36.12 -22.29
CA SER A 5 37.56 -36.68 -21.19
C SER A 5 36.75 -37.75 -20.48
N HIS A 6 37.10 -39.02 -20.69
CA HIS A 6 36.57 -40.14 -19.90
C HIS A 6 37.04 -40.04 -18.44
N LEU A 7 36.10 -40.06 -17.49
CA LEU A 7 36.41 -40.18 -16.06
C LEU A 7 36.52 -41.67 -15.68
N GLN A 8 37.70 -42.13 -15.29
CA GLN A 8 37.87 -43.43 -14.64
C GLN A 8 37.76 -43.27 -13.12
N VAL A 9 36.87 -44.03 -12.49
CA VAL A 9 36.75 -44.08 -11.03
C VAL A 9 37.51 -45.31 -10.53
N THR A 10 38.71 -45.10 -9.99
CA THR A 10 39.45 -46.14 -9.27
C THR A 10 39.02 -46.12 -7.81
N ALA A 11 38.25 -47.13 -7.40
CA ALA A 11 37.84 -47.30 -6.02
C ALA A 11 39.00 -47.84 -5.17
N ASN A 12 39.69 -46.95 -4.46
CA ASN A 12 40.50 -47.32 -3.30
C ASN A 12 40.07 -46.42 -2.14
N GLY A 13 39.67 -47.06 -1.04
CA GLY A 13 38.96 -46.43 0.08
C GLY A 13 39.63 -45.15 0.62
N GLY A 14 38.80 -44.12 0.81
CA GLY A 14 39.16 -42.92 1.56
C GLY A 14 38.86 -41.61 0.84
N LYS A 15 37.79 -40.93 1.27
CA LYS A 15 37.39 -39.54 1.00
C LYS A 15 37.11 -39.19 -0.48
N ILE A 16 35.82 -38.94 -0.76
CA ILE A 16 35.34 -38.38 -2.01
C ILE A 16 35.96 -36.98 -2.17
N ALA A 17 36.82 -36.78 -3.16
CA ALA A 17 37.35 -35.47 -3.50
C ALA A 17 36.19 -34.54 -3.87
N LYS A 18 36.23 -33.28 -3.40
CA LYS A 18 35.20 -32.27 -3.68
C LYS A 18 34.85 -32.27 -5.17
N LEU A 19 33.59 -32.57 -5.48
CA LEU A 19 33.03 -32.50 -6.82
C LEU A 19 33.29 -31.10 -7.39
N LYS A 20 34.14 -31.01 -8.42
CA LYS A 20 34.31 -29.79 -9.20
C LYS A 20 33.14 -29.70 -10.17
N VAL A 21 32.21 -28.82 -9.87
CA VAL A 21 31.11 -28.45 -10.78
C VAL A 21 31.68 -27.47 -11.81
N ALA A 22 31.27 -27.59 -13.06
CA ALA A 22 31.68 -26.68 -14.12
C ALA A 22 31.17 -25.25 -13.85
N ASP A 23 31.94 -24.24 -14.25
CA ASP A 23 31.68 -22.83 -13.91
C ASP A 23 30.38 -22.28 -14.53
N ASP A 24 29.86 -22.96 -15.55
CA ASP A 24 28.63 -22.65 -16.29
C ASP A 24 27.37 -23.26 -15.65
N PHE A 25 27.47 -24.03 -14.57
CA PHE A 25 26.32 -24.59 -13.86
C PHE A 25 25.28 -23.53 -13.45
N LYS A 26 25.70 -22.29 -13.18
CA LYS A 26 24.81 -21.16 -12.84
C LYS A 26 23.97 -20.64 -14.02
N LEU A 27 24.31 -21.01 -15.26
CA LEU A 27 23.49 -20.76 -16.45
C LEU A 27 22.43 -21.85 -16.65
N LEU A 28 22.58 -23.00 -16.00
CA LEU A 28 21.70 -24.15 -16.16
C LEU A 28 20.67 -24.27 -15.03
N ASP A 29 20.50 -23.22 -14.23
CA ASP A 29 19.50 -23.20 -13.16
C ASP A 29 18.08 -23.15 -13.78
N PRO A 30 17.32 -24.26 -13.78
CA PRO A 30 16.00 -24.33 -14.39
C PRO A 30 14.95 -23.53 -13.62
N CYS A 31 15.30 -23.04 -12.43
CA CYS A 31 14.46 -22.25 -11.55
C CYS A 31 14.77 -20.74 -11.63
N LYS A 32 15.67 -20.29 -12.52
CA LYS A 32 15.79 -18.86 -12.83
C LYS A 32 14.50 -18.41 -13.49
N VAL A 33 13.65 -17.75 -12.72
CA VAL A 33 12.59 -16.90 -13.25
C VAL A 33 13.31 -15.86 -14.09
N GLU A 34 13.17 -15.93 -15.41
CA GLU A 34 13.65 -14.85 -16.27
C GLU A 34 13.08 -13.55 -15.71
N ASP A 35 13.98 -12.62 -15.36
CA ASP A 35 13.57 -11.28 -14.95
C ASP A 35 12.62 -10.78 -16.03
N GLN A 36 11.33 -10.69 -15.71
CA GLN A 36 10.34 -10.16 -16.64
C GLN A 36 10.85 -8.80 -17.06
N VAL A 37 11.26 -8.67 -18.32
CA VAL A 37 11.80 -7.41 -18.84
C VAL A 37 10.70 -6.38 -18.67
N VAL A 38 10.83 -5.53 -17.65
CA VAL A 38 9.88 -4.45 -17.38
C VAL A 38 10.11 -3.42 -18.49
N TYR A 39 9.27 -3.49 -19.53
CA TYR A 39 9.22 -2.46 -20.55
C TYR A 39 8.67 -1.17 -19.92
N GLY A 40 9.42 -0.09 -20.06
CA GLY A 40 9.16 1.07 -19.23
C GLY A 40 10.04 2.28 -19.46
N THR A 41 9.60 3.40 -18.89
CA THR A 41 10.33 4.67 -18.89
C THR A 41 11.31 4.73 -17.72
N MET A 42 12.56 5.16 -17.99
CA MET A 42 13.56 5.41 -16.94
C MET A 42 13.10 6.53 -15.99
N CYS A 43 13.16 6.28 -14.68
CA CYS A 43 12.74 7.22 -13.64
C CYS A 43 13.67 7.13 -12.43
N GLY A 44 14.53 8.13 -12.26
CA GLY A 44 15.56 8.09 -11.23
C GLY A 44 16.48 6.88 -11.41
N SER A 45 16.40 5.94 -10.46
CA SER A 45 17.18 4.68 -10.46
C SER A 45 16.36 3.44 -10.84
N SER A 46 15.09 3.59 -11.19
CA SER A 46 14.19 2.48 -11.56
C SER A 46 13.56 2.70 -12.93
N VAL A 47 12.87 1.68 -13.44
CA VAL A 47 12.10 1.72 -14.69
C VAL A 47 10.63 1.59 -14.33
N CYS A 48 9.79 2.52 -14.77
CA CYS A 48 8.36 2.50 -14.51
C CYS A 48 7.67 1.48 -15.41
N ASN A 49 6.75 0.70 -14.87
CA ASN A 49 6.10 -0.36 -15.61
C ASN A 49 4.95 0.21 -16.45
N ASP A 50 5.19 0.36 -17.76
CA ASP A 50 4.19 0.89 -18.69
C ASP A 50 2.96 -0.03 -18.79
N ALA A 51 3.12 -1.35 -18.59
CA ALA A 51 2.01 -2.30 -18.60
C ALA A 51 1.06 -2.13 -17.40
N LEU A 52 1.54 -1.53 -16.31
CA LEU A 52 0.72 -1.14 -15.16
C LEU A 52 0.17 0.29 -15.29
N GLY A 53 0.53 1.01 -16.36
CA GLY A 53 0.17 2.41 -16.55
C GLY A 53 0.90 3.36 -15.60
N GLU A 54 2.10 3.00 -15.14
CA GLU A 54 2.91 3.88 -14.31
C GLU A 54 3.49 5.06 -15.10
N GLU A 55 3.63 6.20 -14.44
CA GLU A 55 4.39 7.35 -14.94
C GLU A 55 5.53 7.71 -14.00
N CYS A 56 6.52 8.43 -14.53
CA CYS A 56 7.61 8.94 -13.74
C CYS A 56 7.24 10.25 -13.05
N ILE A 57 6.94 10.19 -11.76
CA ILE A 57 6.58 11.32 -10.92
C ILE A 57 7.85 12.03 -10.46
N ALA A 58 7.94 13.32 -10.80
CA ALA A 58 9.05 14.21 -10.42
C ALA A 58 10.46 13.68 -10.80
N GLY A 59 10.55 12.84 -11.83
CA GLY A 59 11.83 12.28 -12.30
C GLY A 59 12.44 11.22 -11.37
N LYS A 60 11.71 10.75 -10.35
CA LYS A 60 12.28 9.96 -9.25
C LYS A 60 11.46 8.75 -8.80
N LEU A 61 10.14 8.77 -8.97
CA LEU A 61 9.25 7.75 -8.44
C LEU A 61 8.27 7.26 -9.50
N CYS A 62 8.17 5.95 -9.67
CA CYS A 62 7.12 5.35 -10.49
C CYS A 62 5.82 5.27 -9.69
N GLY A 63 4.73 5.76 -10.28
CA GLY A 63 3.43 5.76 -9.63
C GLY A 63 2.29 5.95 -10.61
N CYS A 64 1.06 5.93 -10.09
CA CYS A 64 -0.11 6.16 -10.93
C CYS A 64 -0.26 7.64 -11.30
N PRO A 65 -0.75 7.93 -12.52
CA PRO A 65 -1.09 9.28 -12.92
C PRO A 65 -2.08 9.96 -11.98
N LYS A 66 -2.11 11.29 -12.02
CA LYS A 66 -3.04 12.07 -11.20
C LYS A 66 -4.49 11.60 -11.43
N GLY A 67 -5.21 11.34 -10.33
CA GLY A 67 -6.59 10.83 -10.35
C GLY A 67 -6.70 9.32 -10.54
N GLN A 68 -5.57 8.61 -10.63
CA GLN A 68 -5.53 7.15 -10.69
C GLN A 68 -4.82 6.57 -9.47
N LYS A 69 -5.28 5.39 -9.06
CA LYS A 69 -4.65 4.58 -8.01
C LYS A 69 -4.71 3.11 -8.41
N ARG A 70 -4.03 2.26 -7.64
CA ARG A 70 -4.03 0.81 -7.80
C ARG A 70 -4.21 0.15 -6.45
N LYS A 71 -4.71 -1.08 -6.46
CA LYS A 71 -4.98 -1.86 -5.24
C LYS A 71 -3.69 -2.35 -4.57
N ASP A 72 -2.71 -2.73 -5.37
CA ASP A 72 -1.43 -3.28 -4.95
C ASP A 72 -0.36 -2.94 -5.99
N ALA A 73 0.90 -3.25 -5.70
CA ALA A 73 2.03 -2.91 -6.56
C ALA A 73 2.05 -3.65 -7.91
N GLN A 74 1.23 -4.70 -8.09
CA GLN A 74 1.15 -5.50 -9.31
C GLN A 74 -0.10 -5.18 -10.14
N SER A 75 -1.02 -4.39 -9.59
CA SER A 75 -2.27 -4.01 -10.25
C SER A 75 -2.07 -2.79 -11.16
N PRO A 76 -2.78 -2.72 -12.30
CA PRO A 76 -2.75 -1.54 -13.16
C PRO A 76 -3.38 -0.34 -12.46
N CYS A 77 -2.89 0.85 -12.79
CA CYS A 77 -3.47 2.12 -12.39
C CYS A 77 -4.86 2.29 -13.04
N ARG A 78 -5.83 2.71 -12.22
CA ARG A 78 -7.21 2.93 -12.64
C ARG A 78 -7.74 4.21 -12.04
N VAL A 79 -8.67 4.85 -12.74
CA VAL A 79 -9.33 6.06 -12.26
C VAL A 79 -10.09 5.77 -10.97
N VAL A 80 -9.94 6.65 -10.00
CA VAL A 80 -10.63 6.58 -8.72
C VAL A 80 -11.51 7.79 -8.48
N GLU A 81 -12.63 7.54 -7.82
CA GLU A 81 -13.45 8.54 -7.16
C GLU A 81 -13.06 8.62 -5.69
N SER A 82 -13.02 9.83 -5.16
CA SER A 82 -12.80 10.05 -3.73
C SER A 82 -13.92 10.82 -3.09
N PHE A 83 -14.16 10.53 -1.81
CA PHE A 83 -15.04 11.31 -0.96
C PHE A 83 -14.41 11.48 0.42
N ASN A 84 -14.70 12.63 1.04
CA ASN A 84 -14.29 12.91 2.40
C ASN A 84 -15.37 12.47 3.38
N LEU A 85 -14.98 11.72 4.39
CA LEU A 85 -15.84 11.28 5.48
C LEU A 85 -15.28 11.81 6.80
N PRO A 86 -15.91 12.83 7.41
CA PRO A 86 -15.56 13.26 8.76
C PRO A 86 -16.09 12.23 9.77
N LEU A 87 -15.19 11.68 10.58
CA LEU A 87 -15.54 10.79 11.68
C LEU A 87 -15.26 11.45 13.02
N TYR A 88 -16.24 11.37 13.90
CA TYR A 88 -16.10 11.78 15.29
C TYR A 88 -15.71 10.59 16.16
N VAL A 89 -14.52 10.66 16.75
CA VAL A 89 -13.90 9.55 17.48
C VAL A 89 -13.80 9.89 18.96
N ILE A 90 -14.44 9.08 19.81
CA ILE A 90 -14.40 9.21 21.28
C ILE A 90 -13.40 8.27 21.96
N ARG A 91 -13.11 7.13 21.33
CA ARG A 91 -12.41 6.01 21.97
C ARG A 91 -11.50 5.29 21.01
N ASP A 92 -10.39 4.83 21.57
CA ASP A 92 -9.44 3.89 20.98
C ASP A 92 -9.53 2.58 21.76
N GLY A 93 -10.24 1.60 21.20
CA GLY A 93 -10.62 0.39 21.93
C GLY A 93 -11.37 0.73 23.23
N GLY A 94 -10.79 0.35 24.36
CA GLY A 94 -11.35 0.63 25.70
C GLY A 94 -10.98 1.99 26.30
N LYS A 95 -10.10 2.78 25.64
CA LYS A 95 -9.55 4.03 26.18
C LYS A 95 -10.24 5.24 25.56
N SER A 96 -10.71 6.16 26.38
CA SER A 96 -11.15 7.47 25.87
C SER A 96 -9.95 8.24 25.31
N ILE A 97 -10.07 8.71 24.09
CA ILE A 97 -9.07 9.60 23.47
C ILE A 97 -9.49 11.03 23.81
N LYS A 98 -8.52 11.91 24.02
CA LYS A 98 -8.75 13.35 24.10
C LYS A 98 -7.86 14.00 23.06
N TYR A 99 -8.41 14.98 22.37
CA TYR A 99 -7.61 15.77 21.44
C TYR A 99 -6.40 16.37 22.16
N THR A 100 -5.25 16.30 21.50
CA THR A 100 -4.03 17.02 21.90
C THR A 100 -3.38 17.56 20.63
N PRO A 101 -2.61 18.67 20.69
CA PRO A 101 -1.91 19.19 19.51
C PRO A 101 -0.94 18.18 18.87
N SER A 102 -0.43 17.21 19.62
CA SER A 102 0.37 16.09 19.10
C SER A 102 -0.42 15.22 18.11
N LEU A 103 -1.72 15.04 18.31
CA LEU A 103 -2.56 14.26 17.39
C LEU A 103 -2.80 14.97 16.06
N ALA A 104 -2.69 16.29 16.02
CA ALA A 104 -2.77 17.08 14.78
C ALA A 104 -1.41 17.23 14.07
N ASN A 105 -0.33 16.70 14.65
CA ASN A 105 1.03 16.87 14.11
C ASN A 105 1.50 15.61 13.37
N PRO A 106 1.62 15.62 12.02
CA PRO A 106 2.06 14.47 11.24
C PRO A 106 3.46 13.95 11.57
N GLN A 107 4.28 14.74 12.25
CA GLN A 107 5.62 14.34 12.68
C GLN A 107 5.62 13.61 14.02
N ASP A 108 4.56 13.74 14.83
CA ASP A 108 4.42 13.08 16.13
C ASP A 108 4.12 11.59 15.96
N ASP A 109 4.76 10.74 16.76
CA ASP A 109 4.57 9.29 16.66
C ASP A 109 3.17 8.84 17.12
N THR A 110 2.52 9.62 17.99
CA THR A 110 1.13 9.36 18.41
C THR A 110 0.16 9.57 17.25
N HIS A 111 0.40 10.60 16.42
CA HIS A 111 -0.39 10.83 15.21
C HIS A 111 -0.19 9.67 14.24
N LYS A 112 1.06 9.29 13.94
CA LYS A 112 1.37 8.20 13.00
C LYS A 112 0.74 6.87 13.42
N ASP A 113 0.87 6.50 14.70
CA ASP A 113 0.27 5.29 15.24
C ASP A 113 -1.27 5.31 15.14
N LEU A 114 -1.89 6.45 15.45
CA LEU A 114 -3.34 6.58 15.35
C LEU A 114 -3.82 6.49 13.90
N VAL A 115 -3.17 7.21 12.98
CA VAL A 115 -3.49 7.22 11.55
C VAL A 115 -3.37 5.82 10.96
N ASP A 116 -2.25 5.13 11.18
CA ASP A 116 -2.02 3.77 10.69
C ASP A 116 -3.14 2.82 11.13
N ARG A 117 -3.50 2.85 12.42
CA ARG A 117 -4.58 2.01 12.95
C ARG A 117 -5.96 2.37 12.40
N PHE A 118 -6.23 3.66 12.15
CA PHE A 118 -7.46 4.10 11.50
C PHE A 118 -7.56 3.62 10.06
N GLU A 119 -6.51 3.81 9.27
CA GLU A 119 -6.47 3.41 7.86
C GLU A 119 -6.59 1.89 7.72
N VAL A 120 -5.83 1.13 8.52
CA VAL A 120 -5.91 -0.34 8.56
C VAL A 120 -7.30 -0.80 9.01
N GLY A 121 -7.84 -0.23 10.08
CA GLY A 121 -9.14 -0.62 10.62
C GLY A 121 -10.29 -0.37 9.62
N ILE A 122 -10.30 0.78 8.97
CA ILE A 122 -11.28 1.11 7.93
C ILE A 122 -11.10 0.17 6.74
N ALA A 123 -9.88 -0.03 6.24
CA ALA A 123 -9.63 -0.95 5.12
C ALA A 123 -10.12 -2.38 5.43
N GLN A 124 -9.88 -2.88 6.64
CA GLN A 124 -10.37 -4.18 7.09
C GLN A 124 -11.90 -4.23 7.18
N SER A 125 -12.55 -3.14 7.61
CA SER A 125 -14.02 -3.08 7.67
C SER A 125 -14.66 -3.24 6.29
N TYR A 126 -14.06 -2.66 5.25
CA TYR A 126 -14.56 -2.74 3.87
C TYR A 126 -14.65 -4.17 3.34
N ASN A 127 -13.81 -5.09 3.80
CA ASN A 127 -13.85 -6.50 3.40
C ASN A 127 -15.21 -7.17 3.70
N ASN A 128 -15.94 -6.65 4.68
CA ASN A 128 -17.25 -7.14 5.10
C ASN A 128 -18.43 -6.34 4.52
N THR A 129 -18.17 -5.45 3.56
CA THR A 129 -19.19 -4.62 2.92
C THR A 129 -19.43 -5.05 1.47
N PRO A 130 -20.59 -4.71 0.87
CA PRO A 130 -20.79 -4.85 -0.57
C PRO A 130 -19.80 -4.05 -1.43
N LEU A 131 -19.11 -3.06 -0.84
CA LEU A 131 -18.19 -2.16 -1.54
C LEU A 131 -16.75 -2.69 -1.62
N LYS A 132 -16.45 -3.86 -1.03
CA LYS A 132 -15.10 -4.44 -0.95
C LYS A 132 -14.33 -4.51 -2.28
N ASN A 133 -15.04 -4.71 -3.40
CA ASN A 133 -14.43 -4.85 -4.71
C ASN A 133 -14.08 -3.50 -5.36
N GLY A 134 -14.73 -2.42 -4.92
CA GLY A 134 -14.48 -1.06 -5.41
C GLY A 134 -13.50 -0.29 -4.52
N PHE A 135 -13.37 -0.66 -3.24
CA PHE A 135 -12.45 0.01 -2.31
C PHE A 135 -10.99 -0.14 -2.75
N VAL A 136 -10.26 0.98 -2.76
CA VAL A 136 -8.84 1.03 -3.13
C VAL A 136 -7.98 1.33 -1.92
N THR A 137 -8.23 2.47 -1.28
CA THR A 137 -7.48 2.93 -0.12
C THR A 137 -8.29 3.94 0.67
N VAL A 138 -7.87 4.17 1.90
CA VAL A 138 -8.26 5.30 2.74
C VAL A 138 -7.00 6.03 3.14
N GLU A 139 -7.07 7.36 3.25
CA GLU A 139 -5.99 8.22 3.72
C GLU A 139 -6.60 9.15 4.78
N VAL A 140 -5.97 9.30 5.96
CA VAL A 140 -6.36 10.33 6.94
C VAL A 140 -5.83 11.68 6.45
N ASN A 141 -6.72 12.62 6.17
CA ASN A 141 -6.36 13.97 5.72
C ASN A 141 -5.91 14.85 6.88
N ASP A 142 -6.71 14.87 7.94
CA ASP A 142 -6.49 15.76 9.08
C ASP A 142 -7.11 15.18 10.37
N ILE A 143 -6.54 15.57 11.50
CA ILE A 143 -7.05 15.32 12.83
C ILE A 143 -7.12 16.65 13.57
N GLU A 144 -8.34 17.05 13.93
CA GLU A 144 -8.57 18.37 14.50
C GLU A 144 -9.41 18.30 15.78
N GLU A 145 -9.36 19.42 16.52
CA GLU A 145 -10.22 19.63 17.66
C GLU A 145 -11.67 19.84 17.21
N PRO A 146 -12.68 19.15 17.80
CA PRO A 146 -14.07 19.28 17.37
C PRO A 146 -14.62 20.69 17.49
N SER A 147 -14.12 21.46 18.44
CA SER A 147 -14.51 22.86 18.67
C SER A 147 -14.29 23.74 17.43
N ASN A 148 -13.42 23.33 16.50
CA ASN A 148 -13.14 24.05 15.26
C ASN A 148 -14.19 23.79 14.17
N ARG A 149 -15.03 22.76 14.30
CA ARG A 149 -16.14 22.48 13.38
C ARG A 149 -17.40 23.18 13.85
N ASN A 150 -18.07 23.87 12.93
CA ASN A 150 -19.39 24.44 13.19
C ASN A 150 -20.42 23.31 13.40
N ALA A 151 -21.28 23.41 14.41
CA ALA A 151 -22.33 22.41 14.67
C ALA A 151 -23.27 22.20 13.47
N ALA A 152 -23.39 23.20 12.58
CA ALA A 152 -24.18 23.12 11.35
C ALA A 152 -23.57 22.24 10.24
N THR A 153 -22.29 21.85 10.35
CA THR A 153 -21.63 20.93 9.42
C THR A 153 -21.61 19.48 9.93
N LEU A 154 -22.20 19.23 11.09
CA LEU A 154 -22.38 17.89 11.64
C LEU A 154 -23.48 17.15 10.85
N PRO A 155 -23.26 15.90 10.43
CA PRO A 155 -24.36 15.02 10.06
C PRO A 155 -25.39 14.95 11.20
N GLU A 156 -26.69 14.97 10.88
CA GLU A 156 -27.82 14.96 11.84
C GLU A 156 -27.68 13.92 12.98
N PHE A 157 -26.99 12.81 12.71
CA PHE A 157 -26.67 11.77 13.70
C PHE A 157 -25.90 12.28 14.94
N TYR A 158 -25.18 13.40 14.83
CA TYR A 158 -24.40 13.99 15.92
C TYR A 158 -25.12 15.14 16.63
N THR A 159 -26.29 15.59 16.16
CA THR A 159 -26.99 16.77 16.71
C THR A 159 -27.94 16.47 17.86
N GLU A 160 -28.27 15.19 18.12
CA GLU A 160 -29.21 14.81 19.20
C GLU A 160 -28.54 14.47 20.55
N GLY A 161 -27.21 14.56 20.64
CA GLY A 161 -26.47 14.25 21.86
C GLY A 161 -25.52 15.37 22.25
N HIS A 162 -25.49 15.70 23.53
CA HIS A 162 -24.46 16.54 24.17
C HIS A 162 -23.07 16.28 23.54
N VAL A 163 -22.49 17.27 22.85
CA VAL A 163 -21.16 17.13 22.26
C VAL A 163 -20.15 17.00 23.40
N GLU A 164 -19.71 15.77 23.68
CA GLU A 164 -18.74 15.54 24.74
C GLU A 164 -17.38 16.17 24.36
N PRO A 165 -16.70 16.86 25.29
CA PRO A 165 -15.42 17.53 25.06
C PRO A 165 -14.22 16.58 24.86
N HIS A 166 -14.48 15.29 24.61
CA HIS A 166 -13.47 14.24 24.40
C HIS A 166 -13.55 13.63 23.00
N LEU A 167 -14.39 14.21 22.15
CA LEU A 167 -14.46 13.87 20.75
C LEU A 167 -13.24 14.46 20.03
N GLN A 168 -12.81 13.84 18.94
CA GLN A 168 -11.89 14.45 17.96
C GLN A 168 -12.42 14.15 16.57
N VAL A 169 -12.13 15.02 15.61
CA VAL A 169 -12.59 14.85 14.23
C VAL A 169 -11.43 14.32 13.40
N VAL A 170 -11.63 13.15 12.82
CA VAL A 170 -10.71 12.53 11.87
C VAL A 170 -11.35 12.65 10.50
N GLU A 171 -10.74 13.44 9.62
CA GLU A 171 -11.21 13.58 8.24
C GLU A 171 -10.52 12.53 7.37
N LEU A 172 -11.30 11.59 6.84
CA LEU A 172 -10.80 10.51 5.98
C LEU A 172 -11.11 10.82 4.52
N GLU A 173 -10.12 10.71 3.63
CA GLU A 173 -10.37 10.59 2.19
C GLU A 173 -10.42 9.10 1.84
N GLN A 174 -11.58 8.62 1.38
CA GLN A 174 -11.72 7.26 0.89
C GLN A 174 -11.73 7.25 -0.64
N LYS A 175 -11.01 6.31 -1.25
CA LYS A 175 -10.88 6.21 -2.71
C LYS A 175 -11.40 4.87 -3.22
N TYR A 176 -12.22 4.94 -4.26
CA TYR A 176 -12.88 3.80 -4.91
C TYR A 176 -12.59 3.82 -6.39
N PHE A 177 -12.49 2.65 -7.01
CA PHE A 177 -12.47 2.59 -8.46
C PHE A 177 -13.78 3.17 -9.01
N GLN A 178 -13.66 4.07 -9.97
CA GLN A 178 -14.82 4.53 -10.71
C GLN A 178 -15.53 3.34 -11.33
N ARG A 179 -16.85 3.28 -11.16
CA ARG A 179 -17.65 2.28 -11.86
C ARG A 179 -17.51 2.59 -13.35
N SER A 180 -17.02 1.62 -14.13
CA SER A 180 -17.05 1.74 -15.59
C SER A 180 -18.49 2.06 -15.99
N SER A 181 -18.71 3.21 -16.63
CA SER A 181 -19.98 3.54 -17.25
C SER A 181 -20.11 2.69 -18.53
N GLU A 182 -20.28 1.39 -18.37
CA GLU A 182 -20.72 0.51 -19.44
C GLU A 182 -22.24 0.51 -19.48
N THR A 183 -22.77 1.39 -20.33
CA THR A 183 -24.03 1.22 -21.07
C THR A 183 -23.75 1.45 -22.53
#